data_AF-A0A840ZR04-F1
#
_entry.id   AF-A0A840ZR04-F1
#
_cell.length_a   1.000
_cell.length_b   1.000
_cell.length_c   1.000
_cell.angle_alpha   90.00
_cell.angle_beta   90.00
_cell.angle_gamma   90.00
#
_symmetry.space_group_name_H-M   'P 1'
#
loop_
_entity.id
_entity.type
_entity.pdbx_description
1 polymer ?
#
loop_
_entity_poly.entity_id
_entity_poly.type
_entity_poly.pdbx_seq_one_letter_code
_entity_poly.pdbx_strand_id
1 'polypeptide(L)' 'MYKVTGTDPAGREMTFACGTDEQALEKTWELARRGFRDIAVADPSGKRMSAGAFERSLDFDYD' A
#
# COMPACT_ATOMS: atom_id res chain seq x y z
N MET A 1 -9.10 -6.92 5.85
CA MET A 1 -8.39 -5.68 6.21
C MET A 1 -7.18 -5.54 5.31
N TYR A 2 -6.89 -4.33 4.86
CA TYR A 2 -5.71 -4.06 4.04
C TYR A 2 -4.43 -4.04 4.88
N LYS A 3 -3.31 -4.43 4.27
CA LYS A 3 -1.98 -4.29 4.86
C LYS A 3 -1.06 -3.61 3.86
N VAL A 4 -0.42 -2.52 4.27
CA VAL A 4 0.60 -1.85 3.47
C VAL A 4 1.96 -2.18 4.05
N THR A 5 2.85 -2.72 3.22
CA THR A 5 4.23 -3.01 3.59
C THR A 5 5.18 -2.08 2.85
N GLY A 6 6.31 -1.73 3.45
CA GLY A 6 7.39 -1.03 2.76
C GLY A 6 8.71 -1.10 3.53
N THR A 7 9.81 -0.91 2.82
CA THR A 7 11.17 -0.87 3.38
C THR A 7 11.55 0.57 3.70
N ASP A 8 11.82 0.88 4.97
CA ASP A 8 12.23 2.23 5.40
C ASP A 8 13.63 2.62 4.86
N PRO A 9 14.04 3.90 4.94
CA PRO A 9 15.37 4.33 4.50
C PRO A 9 16.54 3.64 5.22
N ALA A 10 16.32 3.06 6.40
CA ALA A 10 17.30 2.26 7.14
C ALA A 10 17.31 0.78 6.71
N GLY A 11 16.49 0.38 5.72
CA GLY A 11 16.44 -0.99 5.20
C GLY A 11 15.53 -1.92 5.99
N ARG A 12 14.67 -1.41 6.88
CA ARG A 12 13.77 -2.24 7.70
C ARG A 12 12.40 -2.35 7.04
N GLU A 13 11.91 -3.58 6.90
CA GLU A 13 10.54 -3.82 6.45
C GLU A 13 9.55 -3.46 7.57
N MET A 14 8.55 -2.65 7.23
CA MET A 14 7.46 -2.27 8.12
C MET A 14 6.12 -2.67 7.50
N THR A 15 5.15 -3.02 8.35
CA THR A 15 3.78 -3.35 7.97
C THR A 15 2.80 -2.45 8.70
N PHE A 16 1.84 -1.89 7.98
CA PHE A 16 0.80 -1.00 8.49
C PHE A 16 -0.57 -1.60 8.16
N ALA A 17 -1.46 -1.65 9.15
CA ALA A 17 -2.83 -2.10 8.96
C ALA A 17 -3.73 -0.92 8.55
N CYS A 18 -4.50 -1.10 7.48
CA CYS A 18 -5.43 -0.10 6.96
C CYS A 18 -6.85 -0.70 6.93
N GLY A 19 -7.83 0.04 7.45
CA GLY A 19 -9.21 -0.43 7.56
C GLY A 19 -9.92 -0.48 6.20
N THR A 20 -9.64 0.49 5.32
CA THR A 20 -10.23 0.63 3.99
C THR A 20 -9.15 0.66 2.91
N ASP A 21 -9.60 0.54 1.66
CA ASP A 21 -8.79 0.79 0.46
C ASP A 21 -8.29 2.24 0.39
N GLU A 22 -9.13 3.22 0.68
CA GLU A 22 -8.75 4.64 0.73
C GLU A 22 -7.61 4.88 1.74
N GLN A 23 -7.72 4.32 2.94
CA GLN A 23 -6.66 4.39 3.95
C GLN A 23 -5.38 3.68 3.49
N ALA A 24 -5.51 2.59 2.73
CA ALA A 24 -4.35 1.90 2.18
C ALA A 24 -3.67 2.73 1.09
N LEU A 25 -4.45 3.39 0.22
CA LEU A 25 -3.96 4.27 -0.85
C LEU A 25 -3.25 5.50 -0.27
N GLU A 26 -3.87 6.17 0.71
CA GLU A 26 -3.21 7.28 1.41
C GLU A 26 -1.88 6.84 2.04
N LYS A 27 -1.86 5.63 2.63
CA LYS A 27 -0.66 5.09 3.26
C LYS A 27 0.44 4.81 2.24
N THR A 28 0.14 4.31 1.04
CA THR A 28 1.19 4.10 0.01
C THR A 28 1.84 5.42 -0.40
N TRP A 29 1.04 6.48 -0.57
CA TRP A 29 1.56 7.82 -0.88
C TRP A 29 2.36 8.42 0.28
N GLU A 30 1.89 8.26 1.52
CA GLU A 30 2.62 8.69 2.73
C GLU A 30 4.01 8.03 2.78
N LEU A 31 4.07 6.71 2.60
CA LEU A 31 5.32 5.95 2.63
C LEU A 31 6.26 6.37 1.49
N ALA A 32 5.75 6.56 0.28
CA ALA A 32 6.53 7.04 -0.86
C ALA A 32 7.15 8.42 -0.58
N ARG A 33 6.35 9.38 -0.07
CA ARG A 33 6.85 10.72 0.32
C ARG A 33 7.88 10.68 1.44
N ARG A 34 7.83 9.65 2.30
CA ARG A 34 8.82 9.41 3.38
C ARG A 34 10.06 8.64 2.92
N GLY A 35 10.15 8.28 1.64
CA GLY A 35 11.30 7.58 1.07
C GLY A 35 11.31 6.07 1.30
N PHE A 36 10.17 5.47 1.66
CA PHE A 36 10.06 4.02 1.71
C PHE A 36 10.16 3.43 0.29
N ARG A 37 10.73 2.22 0.21
CA ARG A 37 10.87 1.44 -1.03
C ARG A 37 10.05 0.16 -0.93
N ASP A 38 9.94 -0.58 -2.04
CA ASP A 38 9.26 -1.88 -2.12
C ASP A 38 7.82 -1.86 -1.58
N ILE A 39 7.12 -0.74 -1.79
CA ILE A 39 5.78 -0.52 -1.23
C ILE A 39 4.78 -1.46 -1.91
N ALA A 40 4.12 -2.29 -1.10
CA ALA A 40 3.12 -3.24 -1.54
C ALA A 40 1.87 -3.20 -0.65
N VAL A 41 0.73 -3.53 -1.24
CA VAL A 41 -0.56 -3.61 -0.57
C VAL A 41 -1.05 -5.05 -0.66
N ALA A 42 -1.45 -5.62 0.46
CA ALA A 42 -2.25 -6.84 0.52
C ALA A 42 -3.69 -6.47 0.85
N ASP A 43 -4.63 -6.91 0.02
CA ASP A 43 -6.06 -6.67 0.22
C ASP A 43 -6.65 -7.61 1.30
N PRO A 44 -7.93 -7.44 1.69
CA PRO A 44 -8.60 -8.34 2.64
C PRO A 44 -8.64 -9.81 2.24
N SER A 45 -8.53 -10.12 0.94
CA SER A 45 -8.47 -11.49 0.41
C SER A 45 -7.06 -12.10 0.49
N GLY A 46 -6.05 -11.29 0.82
CA GLY A 46 -4.65 -11.68 0.89
C GLY A 46 -3.91 -11.52 -0.44
N LYS A 47 -4.56 -11.00 -1.49
CA LYS A 47 -3.91 -10.70 -2.76
C LYS A 47 -2.95 -9.53 -2.57
N ARG A 48 -1.68 -9.74 -2.91
CA ARG A 48 -0.62 -8.74 -2.81
C ARG A 48 -0.32 -8.12 -4.17
N MET A 49 -0.14 -6.81 -4.20
CA MET A 49 0.24 -6.06 -5.40
C MET A 49 1.11 -4.85 -5.04
N SER A 50 1.83 -4.29 -6.01
CA SER A 50 2.62 -3.07 -5.81
C SER A 50 1.71 -1.86 -5.63
N ALA A 51 2.22 -0.79 -5.00
CA ALA A 51 1.46 0.46 -4.81
C ALA A 51 0.82 0.99 -6.10
N GLY A 52 1.57 1.03 -7.21
CA GLY A 52 1.05 1.51 -8.49
C GLY A 52 0.11 0.52 -9.21
N ALA A 53 0.13 -0.76 -8.87
CA ALA A 53 -0.89 -1.70 -9.34
C ALA A 53 -2.20 -1.56 -8.54
N PHE A 54 -2.08 -1.30 -7.24
CA PHE A 54 -3.22 -1.04 -6.36
C PHE A 54 -3.95 0.25 -6.71
N GLU A 55 -3.22 1.35 -6.93
CA GLU A 55 -3.82 2.63 -7.33
C GLU A 55 -4.62 2.50 -8.64
N ARG A 56 -4.08 1.77 -9.63
CA ARG A 56 -4.79 1.48 -10.88
C ARG A 56 -6.00 0.57 -10.68
N SER A 57 -5.97 -0.40 -9.76
CA SER A 57 -7.14 -1.26 -9.54
C SER A 57 -8.32 -0.50 -8.95
N LEU A 58 -8.06 0.51 -8.11
CA LEU A 58 -9.13 1.35 -7.58
C LEU A 58 -9.74 2.24 -8.67
N ASP A 59 -8.93 2.79 -9.58
CA ASP A 59 -9.43 3.59 -10.70
C ASP A 59 -10.46 2.82 -11.56
N PHE A 60 -10.32 1.49 -11.69
CA PHE A 60 -11.29 0.63 -12.39
C PHE A 60 -12.56 0.32 -11.59
N ASP A 61 -12.54 0.39 -10.25
CA ASP A 61 -13.69 0.07 -9.41
C ASP A 61 -14.64 1.29 -9.22
N TYR A 62 -14.18 2.50 -9.59
CA TYR A 62 -14.91 3.76 -9.42
C TYR A 62 -15.55 4.33 -10.72
N ASP A 63 -15.51 3.57 -11.83
CA ASP A 63 -16.14 3.87 -13.14
C ASP A 63 -17.50 3.13 -13.31
#